data_AF-A0A0U5GRD6-F1
#
_entry.id   AF-A0A0U5GRD6-F1
#
_cell.length_a   1.000
_cell.length_b   1.000
_cell.length_c   1.000
_cell.angle_alpha   90.00
_cell.angle_beta   90.00
_cell.angle_gamma   90.00
#
_symmetry.space_group_name_H-M   'P 1'
#
loop_
_entity.id
_entity.type
_entity.pdbx_description
1 polymer ?
#
loop_
_entity_poly.entity_id
_entity_poly.type
_entity_poly.pdbx_seq_one_letter_code
_entity_poly.pdbx_strand_id
1 'polypeptide(L)'
;MLMARRSTALPSIVLGLLVLFWSAPTVIAYDGSCDYNDINEPIGIDLGYQYIAASYANSTTVFTPLAVVQNAEYRTVIAQLSFEHYELLNLKALYGDRASVSGLLKLLLSHFAGDVVGKIPYIDHPYVQAVLGASGRIYAHVSLFIRAAVSVVSWQQEPTDHLTLAGIEEAFTRIFTHLKSTARTDTGTDISFAIIAIPDFFNQTIAETVAVASRRAAIETVAQPLPRSSLASFENPDIRAGDDVLVLHQGIHHCGIRLWHNAGGTRTGGRKGFRRGYSDREQADSSLLPPNLYLSLDPWRMHAVYTGLTRKLLRESEPLRTQLQVGADFQVLVSRVTMARMWLKKQDVRAMYIGTESYTADFYSTLDHAAVEPENFDDEVLVDLDDWWVYGSNSGVSLTREMVEAVDQQYVESLANSISVFVDTIQDQSLLNSVVDQVAVLTDWVDGDLVRRAVEEALSNYLPLIGGSMSDLTLAADGAARLALIRRQNLLRMQEQEYSIQYYEL
;
A
#
# COMPACT_ATOMS: atom_id res chain seq x y z
N MET A 1 -28.75 -54.84 -5.01
CA MET A 1 -29.38 -53.51 -4.84
C MET A 1 -28.29 -52.54 -4.36
N LEU A 2 -27.53 -51.97 -5.30
CA LEU A 2 -26.43 -51.03 -5.06
C LEU A 2 -26.75 -49.80 -5.93
N MET A 3 -27.34 -48.77 -5.31
CA MET A 3 -27.62 -47.50 -5.98
C MET A 3 -26.35 -46.66 -5.97
N ALA A 4 -25.69 -46.56 -7.13
CA ALA A 4 -24.64 -45.60 -7.38
C ALA A 4 -25.25 -44.18 -7.45
N ARG A 5 -24.99 -43.37 -6.43
CA ARG A 5 -25.25 -41.92 -6.46
C ARG A 5 -24.29 -41.28 -7.46
N ARG A 6 -24.76 -40.95 -8.66
CA ARG A 6 -24.01 -40.12 -9.61
C ARG A 6 -23.91 -38.71 -9.03
N SER A 7 -22.68 -38.26 -8.79
CA SER A 7 -22.36 -36.88 -8.43
C SER A 7 -22.76 -35.94 -9.57
N THR A 8 -23.69 -35.04 -9.32
CA THR A 8 -24.15 -33.99 -10.24
C THR A 8 -23.24 -32.76 -10.24
N ALA A 9 -22.16 -32.75 -9.46
CA ALA A 9 -21.29 -31.58 -9.31
C ALA A 9 -20.39 -31.32 -10.52
N LEU A 10 -19.94 -32.37 -11.20
CA LEU A 10 -19.01 -32.26 -12.34
C LEU A 10 -19.58 -31.50 -13.56
N PRO A 11 -20.81 -31.75 -14.04
CA PRO A 11 -21.33 -31.01 -15.19
C PRO A 11 -21.59 -29.53 -14.89
N SER A 12 -21.90 -29.15 -13.65
CA SER A 12 -22.09 -27.74 -13.26
C SER A 12 -20.77 -26.95 -13.20
N ILE A 13 -19.67 -27.60 -12.81
CA ILE A 13 -18.32 -27.00 -12.80
C ILE A 13 -17.82 -26.82 -14.23
N VAL A 14 -18.05 -27.80 -15.11
CA VAL A 14 -17.65 -27.72 -16.53
C VAL A 14 -18.46 -26.67 -17.29
N LEU A 15 -19.76 -26.52 -17.00
CA LEU A 15 -20.60 -25.49 -17.62
C LEU A 15 -20.24 -24.08 -17.12
N GLY A 16 -19.87 -23.92 -15.84
CA GLY A 16 -19.37 -22.66 -15.30
C GLY A 16 -18.04 -22.22 -15.91
N LEU A 17 -17.12 -23.17 -16.15
CA LEU A 17 -15.86 -22.91 -16.85
C LEU A 17 -16.07 -22.55 -18.33
N LEU A 18 -16.98 -23.24 -19.03
CA LEU A 18 -17.25 -22.95 -20.45
C LEU A 18 -17.90 -21.58 -20.68
N VAL A 19 -18.66 -21.03 -19.72
CA VAL A 19 -19.21 -19.67 -19.79
C VAL A 19 -18.14 -18.60 -19.56
N LEU A 20 -17.10 -18.88 -18.74
CA LEU A 20 -15.96 -17.99 -18.54
C LEU A 20 -15.12 -17.82 -19.81
N PHE A 21 -14.95 -18.89 -20.61
CA PHE A 21 -14.21 -18.85 -21.88
C PHE A 21 -15.02 -18.29 -23.07
N TRP A 22 -16.31 -18.00 -22.90
CA TRP A 22 -17.20 -17.48 -23.96
C TRP A 22 -17.61 -16.02 -23.80
N SER A 23 -17.08 -15.33 -22.80
CA SER A 23 -17.13 -13.87 -22.79
C SER A 23 -16.16 -13.37 -23.86
N ALA A 24 -16.70 -13.01 -25.02
CA ALA A 24 -15.94 -12.35 -26.07
C ALA A 24 -15.15 -11.19 -25.45
N PRO A 25 -13.89 -10.96 -25.84
CA PRO A 25 -13.16 -9.78 -25.39
C PRO A 25 -13.99 -8.57 -25.81
N THR A 26 -14.60 -7.88 -24.85
CA THR A 26 -15.07 -6.52 -25.07
C THR A 26 -13.82 -5.68 -25.24
N VAL A 27 -13.30 -5.66 -26.46
CA VAL A 27 -12.51 -4.56 -26.98
C VAL A 27 -13.47 -3.38 -26.94
N ILE A 28 -13.47 -2.66 -25.81
CA ILE A 28 -13.98 -1.31 -25.79
C ILE A 28 -13.07 -0.57 -26.76
N ALA A 29 -13.58 -0.36 -27.98
CA ALA A 29 -12.98 0.55 -28.93
C ALA A 29 -12.99 1.92 -28.25
N TYR A 30 -11.84 2.28 -27.71
CA TYR A 30 -11.60 3.57 -27.08
C TYR A 30 -11.56 4.61 -28.20
N ASP A 31 -12.61 5.43 -28.27
CA ASP A 31 -12.69 6.62 -29.15
C ASP A 31 -12.06 7.85 -28.50
N GLY A 32 -11.20 7.66 -27.48
CA GLY A 32 -10.39 8.76 -26.98
C GLY A 32 -9.28 9.04 -27.96
N SER A 33 -9.57 9.86 -28.97
CA SER A 33 -8.51 10.59 -29.66
C SER A 33 -7.68 11.28 -28.58
N CYS A 34 -6.45 10.82 -28.37
CA CYS A 34 -5.51 11.59 -27.57
C CYS A 34 -5.40 12.94 -28.28
N ASP A 35 -5.94 13.99 -27.69
CA ASP A 35 -5.77 15.33 -28.25
C ASP A 35 -4.28 15.64 -28.16
N TYR A 36 -3.59 15.53 -29.30
CA TYR A 36 -2.16 15.76 -29.40
C TYR A 36 -1.84 17.25 -29.27
N ASN A 37 -2.82 18.14 -29.20
CA ASN A 37 -2.59 19.59 -29.16
C ASN A 37 -2.19 20.09 -27.77
N ASP A 38 -2.59 19.41 -26.68
CA ASP A 38 -2.30 19.84 -25.31
C ASP A 38 -1.05 19.14 -24.74
N ILE A 39 0.08 19.85 -24.81
CA ILE A 39 1.33 19.44 -24.16
C ILE A 39 1.21 19.71 -22.66
N ASN A 40 0.70 18.72 -21.94
CA ASN A 40 0.47 18.82 -20.50
C ASN A 40 1.76 18.92 -19.69
N GLU A 41 1.65 19.54 -18.51
CA GLU A 41 2.74 19.61 -17.53
C GLU A 41 3.07 18.22 -16.96
N PRO A 42 4.34 17.93 -16.66
CA PRO A 42 4.80 16.64 -16.16
C PRO A 42 4.53 16.49 -14.64
N ILE A 43 3.25 16.52 -14.27
CA ILE A 43 2.80 16.45 -12.88
C ILE A 43 2.32 15.04 -12.53
N GLY A 44 2.74 14.57 -11.36
CA GLY A 44 2.27 13.35 -10.73
C GLY A 44 1.55 13.66 -9.42
N ILE A 45 0.47 12.94 -9.15
CA ILE A 45 -0.24 12.98 -7.86
C ILE A 45 -0.19 11.59 -7.24
N ASP A 46 0.14 11.50 -5.96
CA ASP A 46 0.03 10.29 -5.17
C ASP A 46 -1.11 10.38 -4.16
N LEU A 47 -2.14 9.53 -4.33
CA LEU A 47 -3.20 9.33 -3.33
C LEU A 47 -2.72 8.30 -2.29
N GLY A 48 -1.80 8.72 -1.41
CA GLY A 48 -1.36 7.92 -0.26
C GLY A 48 -2.48 7.69 0.77
N TYR A 49 -2.23 6.90 1.81
CA TYR A 49 -3.30 6.55 2.75
C TYR A 49 -3.53 7.66 3.76
N GLN A 50 -2.44 8.29 4.19
CA GLN A 50 -2.45 9.39 5.14
C GLN A 50 -2.30 10.75 4.47
N TYR A 51 -1.43 10.84 3.46
CA TYR A 51 -1.07 12.07 2.76
C TYR A 51 -1.31 11.95 1.27
N ILE A 52 -1.67 13.08 0.67
CA ILE A 52 -1.77 13.23 -0.77
C ILE A 52 -0.65 14.16 -1.20
N ALA A 53 0.22 13.70 -2.09
CA ALA A 53 1.37 14.46 -2.56
C ALA A 53 1.26 14.76 -4.06
N ALA A 54 1.79 15.90 -4.48
CA ALA A 54 1.96 16.25 -5.88
C ALA A 54 3.42 16.63 -6.15
N SER A 55 3.96 16.16 -7.28
CA SER A 55 5.32 16.43 -7.72
C SER A 55 5.35 16.86 -9.18
N TYR A 56 6.27 17.77 -9.50
CA TYR A 56 6.61 18.16 -10.87
C TYR A 56 7.96 17.55 -11.27
N ALA A 57 8.04 16.92 -12.44
CA ALA A 57 9.29 16.39 -12.96
C ALA A 57 10.03 17.44 -13.82
N ASN A 58 11.13 17.99 -13.29
CA ASN A 58 12.05 18.83 -14.06
C ASN A 58 12.91 18.00 -15.02
N SER A 59 13.21 16.77 -14.61
CA SER A 59 13.86 15.74 -15.42
C SER A 59 13.41 14.35 -14.93
N THR A 60 13.96 13.27 -15.49
CA THR A 60 13.68 11.91 -15.02
C THR A 60 14.23 11.63 -13.61
N THR A 61 15.12 12.46 -13.09
CA THR A 61 15.78 12.28 -11.79
C THR A 61 15.65 13.46 -10.83
N VAL A 62 15.07 14.58 -11.28
CA VAL A 62 14.94 15.81 -10.48
C VAL A 62 13.47 16.22 -10.41
N PHE A 63 12.93 16.23 -9.20
CA PHE A 63 11.53 16.51 -8.92
C PHE A 63 11.40 17.71 -7.99
N THR A 64 10.31 18.45 -8.16
CA THR A 64 9.91 19.54 -7.26
C THR A 64 8.59 19.17 -6.62
N PRO A 65 8.54 18.96 -5.28
CA PRO A 65 7.29 18.81 -4.56
C PRO A 65 6.44 20.07 -4.75
N LEU A 66 5.20 19.89 -5.19
CA LEU A 66 4.26 20.98 -5.42
C LEU A 66 3.36 21.23 -4.21
N ALA A 67 2.88 20.14 -3.61
CA ALA A 67 2.01 20.19 -2.44
C ALA A 67 1.97 18.84 -1.73
N VAL A 68 1.79 18.88 -0.41
CA VAL A 68 1.44 17.71 0.40
C VAL A 68 0.26 18.12 1.28
N VAL A 69 -0.87 17.43 1.15
CA VAL A 69 -2.07 17.72 1.93
C VAL A 69 -2.50 16.50 2.76
N GLN A 70 -3.08 16.80 3.91
CA GLN A 70 -3.74 15.83 4.76
C GLN A 70 -5.20 16.24 4.93
N ASN A 71 -6.11 15.27 4.91
CA ASN A 71 -7.53 15.54 5.11
C ASN A 71 -8.18 14.40 5.93
N ALA A 72 -8.89 14.77 6.99
CA ALA A 72 -9.47 13.81 7.92
C ALA A 72 -10.57 12.96 7.27
N GLU A 73 -11.43 13.57 6.45
CA GLU A 73 -12.48 12.86 5.73
C GLU A 73 -11.90 11.84 4.75
N TYR A 74 -10.92 12.25 3.94
CA TYR A 74 -10.19 11.36 3.04
C TYR A 74 -9.61 10.16 3.78
N ARG A 75 -8.94 10.39 4.92
CA ARG A 75 -8.37 9.31 5.74
C ARG A 75 -9.43 8.32 6.21
N THR A 76 -10.61 8.80 6.61
CA THR A 76 -11.74 7.95 6.99
C THR A 76 -12.21 7.10 5.80
N VAL A 77 -12.37 7.70 4.62
CA VAL A 77 -12.76 6.99 3.40
C VAL A 77 -11.75 5.91 3.03
N ILE A 78 -10.45 6.24 3.02
CA ILE A 78 -9.39 5.29 2.70
C ILE A 78 -9.32 4.16 3.72
N ALA A 79 -9.42 4.47 5.02
CA ALA A 79 -9.39 3.45 6.06
C ALA A 79 -10.58 2.47 5.92
N GLN A 80 -11.76 2.97 5.58
CA GLN A 80 -12.94 2.14 5.31
C GLN A 80 -12.75 1.27 4.05
N LEU A 81 -12.29 1.84 2.94
CA LEU A 81 -12.06 1.06 1.71
C LEU A 81 -10.98 -0.03 1.91
N SER A 82 -9.92 0.27 2.67
CA SER A 82 -8.89 -0.70 3.02
C SER A 82 -9.46 -1.84 3.88
N PHE A 83 -10.31 -1.51 4.85
CA PHE A 83 -10.97 -2.50 5.69
C PHE A 83 -11.96 -3.37 4.91
N GLU A 84 -12.77 -2.78 4.03
CA GLU A 84 -13.68 -3.52 3.16
C GLU A 84 -12.92 -4.49 2.26
N HIS A 85 -11.79 -4.07 1.67
CA HIS A 85 -10.91 -4.95 0.91
C HIS A 85 -10.35 -6.10 1.77
N TYR A 86 -9.92 -5.81 2.99
CA TYR A 86 -9.42 -6.81 3.94
C TYR A 86 -10.48 -7.86 4.32
N GLU A 87 -11.72 -7.43 4.58
CA GLU A 87 -12.86 -8.32 4.87
C GLU A 87 -13.29 -9.12 3.63
N LEU A 88 -13.30 -8.52 2.43
CA LEU A 88 -13.63 -9.19 1.17
C LEU A 88 -12.68 -10.35 0.85
N LEU A 89 -11.39 -10.16 1.10
CA LEU A 89 -10.38 -11.21 0.94
C LEU A 89 -10.42 -12.26 2.06
N ASN A 90 -11.35 -12.12 3.02
CA ASN A 90 -11.51 -12.94 4.21
C ASN A 90 -10.19 -13.09 5.00
N LEU A 91 -9.35 -12.04 4.97
CA LEU A 91 -8.04 -12.04 5.63
C LEU A 91 -8.18 -12.11 7.14
N LYS A 92 -9.33 -11.69 7.69
CA LYS A 92 -9.66 -11.86 9.10
C LYS A 92 -9.65 -13.33 9.54
N ALA A 93 -10.19 -14.24 8.73
CA ALA A 93 -10.14 -15.67 9.01
C ALA A 93 -8.73 -16.27 8.82
N LEU A 94 -7.86 -15.55 8.10
CA LEU A 94 -6.49 -15.95 7.79
C LEU A 94 -5.50 -15.56 8.88
N TYR A 95 -5.64 -14.34 9.41
CA TYR A 95 -4.79 -13.80 10.47
C TYR A 95 -5.36 -14.03 11.89
N GLY A 96 -6.67 -14.26 12.01
CA GLY A 96 -7.35 -14.55 13.28
C GLY A 96 -7.12 -15.98 13.81
N ASP A 97 -6.86 -16.94 12.92
CA ASP A 97 -6.57 -18.34 13.24
C ASP A 97 -5.19 -18.75 12.70
N ARG A 98 -4.15 -18.17 13.32
CA ARG A 98 -2.70 -18.45 13.16
C ARG A 98 -2.15 -18.54 11.72
N ALA A 99 -1.19 -17.66 11.40
CA ALA A 99 -0.36 -17.76 10.20
C ALA A 99 0.32 -19.14 10.11
N SER A 100 -0.07 -19.92 9.11
CA SER A 100 0.60 -21.14 8.66
C SER A 100 0.64 -21.12 7.14
N VAL A 101 1.47 -21.96 6.52
CA VAL A 101 1.53 -22.17 5.06
C VAL A 101 0.14 -22.43 4.45
N SER A 102 -0.78 -23.02 5.22
CA SER A 102 -2.18 -23.19 4.81
C SER A 102 -2.95 -21.87 4.67
N GLY A 103 -2.63 -20.86 5.49
CA GLY A 103 -3.18 -19.50 5.41
C GLY A 103 -2.83 -18.84 4.08
N LEU A 104 -1.60 -18.96 3.61
CA LEU A 104 -1.21 -18.37 2.32
C LEU A 104 -1.88 -19.07 1.13
N LEU A 105 -2.10 -20.39 1.20
CA LEU A 105 -2.95 -21.09 0.23
C LEU A 105 -4.42 -20.59 0.28
N LYS A 106 -4.96 -20.29 1.47
CA LYS A 106 -6.28 -19.62 1.58
C LYS A 106 -6.26 -18.24 0.92
N LEU A 107 -5.16 -17.51 1.03
CA LEU A 107 -4.99 -16.18 0.44
C LEU A 107 -5.00 -16.22 -1.08
N LEU A 108 -4.30 -17.18 -1.67
CA LEU A 108 -4.25 -17.35 -3.13
C LEU A 108 -5.62 -17.76 -3.68
N LEU A 109 -6.34 -18.64 -2.97
CA LEU A 109 -7.70 -19.03 -3.31
C LEU A 109 -8.73 -17.90 -3.10
N SER A 110 -8.55 -17.06 -2.06
CA SER A 110 -9.41 -15.91 -1.82
C SER A 110 -9.13 -14.77 -2.79
N HIS A 111 -7.90 -14.61 -3.26
CA HIS A 111 -7.57 -13.62 -4.29
C HIS A 111 -8.08 -14.04 -5.67
N PHE A 112 -8.04 -15.35 -6.01
CA PHE A 112 -8.74 -15.89 -7.18
C PHE A 112 -10.25 -15.64 -7.09
N ALA A 113 -10.85 -15.87 -5.92
CA ALA A 113 -12.25 -15.54 -5.69
C ALA A 113 -12.48 -14.01 -5.77
N GLY A 114 -11.56 -13.20 -5.26
CA GLY A 114 -11.58 -11.74 -5.28
C GLY A 114 -11.50 -11.14 -6.68
N ASP A 115 -10.70 -11.69 -7.59
CA ASP A 115 -10.63 -11.26 -8.99
C ASP A 115 -11.91 -11.61 -9.77
N VAL A 116 -12.55 -12.71 -9.40
CA VAL A 116 -13.86 -13.13 -9.95
C VAL A 116 -14.98 -12.24 -9.38
N VAL A 117 -14.91 -11.89 -8.09
CA VAL A 117 -15.91 -11.06 -7.39
C VAL A 117 -15.74 -9.58 -7.69
N GLY A 118 -14.52 -9.07 -7.87
CA GLY A 118 -14.20 -7.67 -8.14
C GLY A 118 -14.66 -7.18 -9.51
N LYS A 119 -15.02 -8.10 -10.41
CA LYS A 119 -15.74 -7.81 -11.67
C LYS A 119 -17.25 -7.66 -11.48
N ILE A 120 -17.76 -7.92 -10.29
CA ILE A 120 -19.18 -7.87 -9.95
C ILE A 120 -19.39 -6.68 -9.00
N PRO A 121 -20.24 -5.69 -9.36
CA PRO A 121 -20.31 -4.41 -8.65
C PRO A 121 -20.91 -4.46 -7.24
N TYR A 122 -21.44 -5.59 -6.75
CA TYR A 122 -22.12 -5.67 -5.44
C TYR A 122 -21.91 -7.01 -4.71
N ILE A 123 -21.68 -6.93 -3.38
CA ILE A 123 -21.42 -8.04 -2.45
C ILE A 123 -22.63 -9.00 -2.30
N ASP A 124 -23.84 -8.49 -2.47
CA ASP A 124 -25.09 -9.26 -2.31
C ASP A 124 -25.46 -10.10 -3.55
N HIS A 125 -24.61 -10.12 -4.58
CA HIS A 125 -24.91 -10.85 -5.79
C HIS A 125 -24.85 -12.38 -5.56
N PRO A 126 -25.87 -13.17 -5.99
CA PRO A 126 -25.96 -14.61 -5.71
C PRO A 126 -24.74 -15.44 -6.15
N TYR A 127 -24.03 -14.98 -7.19
CA TYR A 127 -22.79 -15.61 -7.65
C TYR A 127 -21.62 -15.40 -6.68
N VAL A 128 -21.51 -14.24 -6.04
CA VAL A 128 -20.49 -13.95 -5.03
C VAL A 128 -20.69 -14.89 -3.85
N GLN A 129 -21.94 -15.07 -3.41
CA GLN A 129 -22.31 -16.02 -2.36
C GLN A 129 -22.00 -17.49 -2.71
N ALA A 130 -22.17 -17.88 -3.97
CA ALA A 130 -21.86 -19.24 -4.43
C ALA A 130 -20.35 -19.54 -4.49
N VAL A 131 -19.54 -18.59 -4.97
CA VAL A 131 -18.07 -18.70 -5.04
C VAL A 131 -17.47 -18.71 -3.63
N LEU A 132 -17.93 -17.81 -2.75
CA LEU A 132 -17.54 -17.79 -1.34
C LEU A 132 -18.00 -19.07 -0.61
N GLY A 133 -19.19 -19.59 -0.90
CA GLY A 133 -19.71 -20.83 -0.30
C GLY A 133 -18.97 -22.11 -0.72
N ALA A 134 -18.37 -22.13 -1.92
CA ALA A 134 -17.59 -23.27 -2.40
C ALA A 134 -16.19 -23.31 -1.79
N SER A 135 -15.52 -22.16 -1.70
CA SER A 135 -14.23 -22.03 -0.98
C SER A 135 -14.40 -22.41 0.50
N GLY A 136 -15.51 -21.97 1.12
CA GLY A 136 -16.01 -22.32 2.46
C GLY A 136 -15.81 -23.79 2.90
N ARG A 137 -16.07 -24.74 1.99
CA ARG A 137 -16.11 -26.19 2.31
C ARG A 137 -14.75 -26.88 2.26
N ILE A 138 -13.81 -26.33 1.51
CA ILE A 138 -12.41 -26.80 1.47
C ILE A 138 -11.70 -26.43 2.79
N TYR A 139 -12.11 -25.31 3.41
CA TYR A 139 -11.56 -24.81 4.67
C TYR A 139 -11.84 -25.66 5.91
N ALA A 140 -12.95 -26.43 5.93
CA ALA A 140 -13.38 -27.17 7.12
C ALA A 140 -12.51 -28.40 7.46
N HIS A 141 -11.67 -28.87 6.53
CA HIS A 141 -10.88 -30.09 6.73
C HIS A 141 -9.47 -29.89 7.29
N VAL A 142 -9.00 -28.65 7.42
CA VAL A 142 -7.58 -28.35 7.77
C VAL A 142 -7.44 -27.70 9.17
N SER A 143 -8.53 -27.31 9.81
CA SER A 143 -8.51 -26.39 10.98
C SER A 143 -8.37 -27.03 12.37
N LEU A 144 -7.75 -28.21 12.51
CA LEU A 144 -7.77 -28.95 13.79
C LEU A 144 -6.56 -28.75 14.73
N PHE A 145 -5.57 -27.89 14.43
CA PHE A 145 -4.29 -27.97 15.17
C PHE A 145 -3.67 -26.75 15.88
N ILE A 146 -4.08 -25.48 15.72
CA ILE A 146 -3.12 -24.41 16.09
C ILE A 146 -3.87 -23.17 16.68
N ARG A 147 -3.94 -23.05 18.04
CA ARG A 147 -4.68 -22.07 18.92
C ARG A 147 -3.99 -21.00 19.89
N ALA A 148 -2.89 -20.26 19.63
CA ALA A 148 -2.07 -19.63 20.70
C ALA A 148 -1.07 -18.50 20.31
N ALA A 149 -1.26 -17.71 19.25
CA ALA A 149 -0.27 -16.64 18.94
C ALA A 149 -0.81 -15.23 18.66
N VAL A 150 -2.13 -15.01 18.52
CA VAL A 150 -2.67 -13.64 18.32
C VAL A 150 -3.81 -13.43 19.29
N SER A 151 -3.55 -12.71 20.39
CA SER A 151 -4.62 -12.21 21.24
C SER A 151 -5.08 -10.84 20.74
N VAL A 152 -6.19 -10.88 19.99
CA VAL A 152 -7.20 -9.81 19.85
C VAL A 152 -6.66 -8.46 19.36
N VAL A 153 -6.55 -8.30 18.04
CA VAL A 153 -6.76 -6.99 17.40
C VAL A 153 -8.25 -6.89 17.10
N SER A 154 -9.01 -6.33 18.04
CA SER A 154 -10.41 -5.99 17.78
C SER A 154 -10.43 -4.78 16.85
N TRP A 155 -10.82 -5.01 15.59
CA TRP A 155 -11.28 -3.95 14.71
C TRP A 155 -12.59 -3.41 15.30
N GLN A 156 -12.49 -2.39 16.15
CA GLN A 156 -13.64 -1.55 16.48
C GLN A 156 -13.54 -0.33 15.59
N GLN A 157 -14.13 -0.40 14.40
CA GLN A 157 -14.62 0.82 13.77
C GLN A 157 -15.94 1.15 14.46
N GLU A 158 -16.08 2.41 14.87
CA GLU A 158 -17.42 2.96 15.11
C GLU A 158 -18.22 2.81 13.81
N PRO A 159 -19.53 2.53 13.90
CA PRO A 159 -20.38 2.43 12.71
C PRO A 159 -20.32 3.74 11.94
N THR A 160 -19.55 3.77 10.86
CA THR A 160 -19.58 4.86 9.89
C THR A 160 -20.83 4.71 9.03
N ASP A 161 -21.42 5.83 8.63
CA ASP A 161 -22.47 5.84 7.63
C ASP A 161 -22.03 5.03 6.40
N HIS A 162 -22.96 4.31 5.76
CA HIS A 162 -22.65 3.50 4.60
C HIS A 162 -21.93 4.34 3.53
N LEU A 163 -20.69 3.97 3.22
CA LEU A 163 -19.87 4.65 2.23
C LEU A 163 -20.47 4.43 0.84
N THR A 164 -20.99 5.49 0.24
CA THR A 164 -21.56 5.45 -1.12
C THR A 164 -20.52 5.88 -2.14
N LEU A 165 -20.62 5.38 -3.38
CA LEU A 165 -19.75 5.84 -4.47
C LEU A 165 -19.81 7.36 -4.68
N ALA A 166 -20.99 7.97 -4.52
CA ALA A 166 -21.13 9.43 -4.59
C ALA A 166 -20.38 10.15 -3.46
N GLY A 167 -20.43 9.63 -2.24
CA GLY A 167 -19.67 10.17 -1.11
C GLY A 167 -18.16 10.03 -1.30
N ILE A 168 -17.72 8.89 -1.85
CA ILE A 168 -16.32 8.66 -2.23
C ILE A 168 -15.88 9.68 -3.27
N GLU A 169 -16.65 9.84 -4.35
CA GLU A 169 -16.38 10.81 -5.42
C GLU A 169 -16.28 12.24 -4.89
N GLU A 170 -17.19 12.64 -4.00
CA GLU A 170 -17.21 13.97 -3.40
C GLU A 170 -15.98 14.21 -2.51
N ALA A 171 -15.61 13.23 -1.67
CA ALA A 171 -14.41 13.30 -0.84
C ALA A 171 -13.14 13.42 -1.69
N PHE A 172 -13.02 12.65 -2.78
CA PHE A 172 -11.91 12.78 -3.73
C PHE A 172 -11.92 14.13 -4.46
N THR A 173 -13.09 14.63 -4.86
CA THR A 173 -13.19 15.94 -5.53
C THR A 173 -12.71 17.06 -4.60
N ARG A 174 -13.11 17.02 -3.33
CA ARG A 174 -12.63 17.94 -2.30
C ARG A 174 -11.12 17.87 -2.12
N ILE A 175 -10.54 16.66 -2.03
CA ILE A 175 -9.09 16.55 -1.81
C ILE A 175 -8.28 17.02 -3.00
N PHE A 176 -8.71 16.76 -4.24
CA PHE A 176 -8.06 17.31 -5.42
C PHE A 176 -8.15 18.84 -5.48
N THR A 177 -9.30 19.41 -5.14
CA THR A 177 -9.47 20.87 -5.06
C THR A 177 -8.54 21.48 -4.02
N HIS A 178 -8.42 20.85 -2.84
CA HIS A 178 -7.52 21.30 -1.78
C HIS A 178 -6.05 21.19 -2.21
N LEU A 179 -5.63 20.07 -2.78
CA LEU A 179 -4.28 19.86 -3.30
C LEU A 179 -3.92 20.90 -4.36
N LYS A 180 -4.81 21.15 -5.33
CA LYS A 180 -4.64 22.15 -6.38
C LYS A 180 -4.51 23.56 -5.80
N SER A 181 -5.35 23.92 -4.82
CA SER A 181 -5.27 25.23 -4.16
C SER A 181 -3.96 25.41 -3.37
N THR A 182 -3.48 24.33 -2.76
CA THR A 182 -2.22 24.31 -2.00
C THR A 182 -1.04 24.49 -2.94
N ALA A 183 -0.96 23.70 -4.02
CA ALA A 183 0.10 23.82 -5.02
C ALA A 183 0.19 25.23 -5.64
N ARG A 184 -0.98 25.83 -5.93
CA ARG A 184 -1.04 27.20 -6.45
C ARG A 184 -0.58 28.24 -5.43
N THR A 185 -0.87 28.04 -4.15
CA THR A 185 -0.47 28.96 -3.08
C THR A 185 1.03 28.86 -2.80
N ASP A 186 1.55 27.63 -2.72
CA ASP A 186 2.91 27.36 -2.25
C ASP A 186 3.95 27.55 -3.37
N THR A 187 3.60 27.21 -4.61
CA THR A 187 4.54 27.24 -5.75
C THR A 187 4.11 28.10 -6.92
N GLY A 188 2.86 28.61 -6.92
CA GLY A 188 2.28 29.31 -8.06
C GLY A 188 1.81 28.39 -9.20
N THR A 189 1.93 27.06 -9.04
CA THR A 189 1.60 26.07 -10.07
C THR A 189 0.10 25.77 -10.10
N ASP A 190 -0.53 25.87 -11.27
CA ASP A 190 -1.92 25.49 -11.47
C ASP A 190 -2.02 24.08 -12.04
N ILE A 191 -2.44 23.10 -11.23
CA ILE A 191 -2.54 21.71 -11.66
C ILE A 191 -3.77 21.53 -12.56
N SER A 192 -3.56 21.45 -13.86
CA SER A 192 -4.61 21.19 -14.87
C SER A 192 -4.60 19.77 -15.42
N PHE A 193 -3.47 19.06 -15.31
CA PHE A 193 -3.31 17.66 -15.71
C PHE A 193 -2.37 16.94 -14.73
N ALA A 194 -2.63 15.66 -14.46
CA ALA A 194 -1.69 14.81 -13.72
C ALA A 194 -1.84 13.31 -14.06
N ILE A 195 -0.75 12.55 -13.90
CA ILE A 195 -0.82 11.10 -13.71
C ILE A 195 -1.11 10.84 -12.23
N ILE A 196 -2.10 10.00 -11.94
CA ILE A 196 -2.58 9.77 -10.57
C ILE A 196 -2.20 8.36 -10.12
N ALA A 197 -1.46 8.27 -9.02
CA ALA A 197 -1.17 7.05 -8.29
C ALA A 197 -2.27 6.78 -7.24
N ILE A 198 -2.77 5.55 -7.19
CA ILE A 198 -3.83 5.12 -6.27
C ILE A 198 -3.42 3.90 -5.45
N PRO A 199 -3.94 3.71 -4.23
CA PRO A 199 -3.64 2.55 -3.42
C PRO A 199 -3.93 1.23 -4.13
N ASP A 200 -3.05 0.25 -3.94
CA ASP A 200 -3.07 -1.03 -4.67
C ASP A 200 -4.32 -1.88 -4.46
N PHE A 201 -5.05 -1.67 -3.37
CA PHE A 201 -6.29 -2.38 -3.07
C PHE A 201 -7.53 -1.77 -3.77
N PHE A 202 -7.37 -0.65 -4.49
CA PHE A 202 -8.48 -0.06 -5.25
C PHE A 202 -8.86 -0.96 -6.41
N ASN A 203 -10.15 -1.30 -6.47
CA ASN A 203 -10.70 -1.97 -7.64
C ASN A 203 -10.94 -0.95 -8.78
N GLN A 204 -11.35 -1.47 -9.94
CA GLN A 204 -11.61 -0.65 -11.12
C GLN A 204 -12.68 0.43 -10.88
N THR A 205 -13.77 0.10 -10.17
CA THR A 205 -14.85 1.05 -9.87
C THR A 205 -14.34 2.25 -9.06
N ILE A 206 -13.50 2.01 -8.05
CA ILE A 206 -12.91 3.09 -7.26
C ILE A 206 -11.90 3.87 -8.10
N ALA A 207 -11.07 3.21 -8.92
CA ALA A 207 -10.14 3.88 -9.82
C ALA A 207 -10.85 4.80 -10.83
N GLU A 208 -11.97 4.36 -11.40
CA GLU A 208 -12.83 5.19 -12.27
C GLU A 208 -13.44 6.36 -11.50
N THR A 209 -13.90 6.13 -10.27
CA THR A 209 -14.43 7.18 -9.39
C THR A 209 -13.39 8.26 -9.10
N VAL A 210 -12.14 7.87 -8.85
CA VAL A 210 -11.00 8.79 -8.71
C VAL A 210 -10.79 9.62 -9.97
N ALA A 211 -10.83 8.98 -11.15
CA ALA A 211 -10.69 9.68 -12.42
C ALA A 211 -11.82 10.71 -12.65
N VAL A 212 -13.07 10.37 -12.33
CA VAL A 212 -14.21 11.31 -12.41
C VAL A 212 -14.02 12.46 -11.43
N ALA A 213 -13.66 12.17 -10.18
CA ALA A 213 -13.43 13.18 -9.15
C ALA A 213 -12.30 14.16 -9.53
N SER A 214 -11.21 13.66 -10.14
CA SER A 214 -10.12 14.52 -10.64
C SER A 214 -10.60 15.50 -11.71
N ARG A 215 -11.41 15.04 -12.68
CA ARG A 215 -12.00 15.91 -13.71
C ARG A 215 -12.98 16.93 -13.12
N ARG A 216 -13.76 16.56 -12.10
CA ARG A 216 -14.62 17.51 -11.37
C ARG A 216 -13.81 18.62 -10.67
N ALA A 217 -12.60 18.30 -10.22
CA ALA A 217 -11.64 19.28 -9.69
C ALA A 217 -10.85 20.03 -10.79
N ALA A 218 -11.22 19.86 -12.06
CA ALA A 218 -10.52 20.41 -13.23
C ALA A 218 -9.04 19.98 -13.30
N ILE A 219 -8.79 18.70 -12.99
CA ILE A 219 -7.51 18.01 -13.21
C ILE A 219 -7.78 16.89 -14.21
N GLU A 220 -7.30 17.06 -15.44
CA GLU A 220 -7.33 16.00 -16.43
C GLU A 220 -6.34 14.89 -16.08
N THR A 221 -6.63 13.67 -16.50
CA THR A 221 -5.75 12.53 -16.28
C THR A 221 -5.83 11.53 -17.43
N VAL A 222 -4.90 10.59 -17.45
CA VAL A 222 -4.97 9.47 -18.40
C VAL A 222 -6.19 8.59 -18.09
N ALA A 223 -6.56 7.72 -19.03
CA ALA A 223 -7.81 6.96 -18.96
C ALA A 223 -8.03 6.23 -17.60
N GLN A 224 -6.97 5.78 -16.95
CA GLN A 224 -7.04 5.13 -15.63
C GLN A 224 -5.88 5.55 -14.71
N PRO A 225 -6.16 5.90 -13.44
CA PRO A 225 -5.14 5.98 -12.40
C PRO A 225 -4.41 4.65 -12.24
N LEU A 226 -3.16 4.71 -11.77
CA LEU A 226 -2.26 3.56 -11.70
C LEU A 226 -1.91 3.20 -10.25
N PRO A 227 -1.61 1.93 -9.95
CA PRO A 227 -1.20 1.54 -8.60
C PRO A 227 0.06 2.27 -8.13
N ARG A 228 0.06 2.70 -6.88
CA ARG A 228 1.20 3.37 -6.23
C ARG A 228 2.48 2.55 -6.31
N SER A 229 2.39 1.25 -6.07
CA SER A 229 3.56 0.35 -6.16
C SER A 229 4.21 0.34 -7.54
N SER A 230 3.39 0.43 -8.60
CA SER A 230 3.86 0.47 -9.98
C SER A 230 4.65 1.75 -10.23
N LEU A 231 4.09 2.88 -9.80
CA LEU A 231 4.69 4.19 -10.05
C LEU A 231 5.95 4.42 -9.21
N ALA A 232 6.01 3.91 -7.98
CA ALA A 232 7.20 3.98 -7.15
C ALA A 232 8.45 3.36 -7.80
N SER A 233 8.25 2.32 -8.61
CA SER A 233 9.32 1.64 -9.34
C SER A 233 9.51 2.11 -10.79
N PHE A 234 8.52 2.83 -11.34
CA PHE A 234 8.48 3.18 -12.76
C PHE A 234 9.66 4.07 -13.18
N GLU A 235 10.55 3.52 -14.02
CA GLU A 235 11.73 4.21 -14.58
C GLU A 235 12.57 4.92 -13.49
N ASN A 236 12.59 4.36 -12.28
CA ASN A 236 13.36 4.90 -11.17
C ASN A 236 14.86 4.69 -11.43
N PRO A 237 15.69 5.76 -11.46
CA PRO A 237 17.13 5.63 -11.74
C PRO A 237 17.88 4.75 -10.74
N ASP A 238 17.35 4.62 -9.52
CA ASP A 238 17.92 3.78 -8.48
C ASP A 238 17.57 2.30 -8.69
N ILE A 239 16.57 2.02 -9.54
CA ILE A 239 16.15 0.67 -9.92
C ILE A 239 16.73 0.31 -11.27
N ARG A 240 17.60 -0.71 -11.30
CA ARG A 240 18.16 -1.21 -12.56
C ARG A 240 17.07 -1.81 -13.45
N ALA A 241 17.21 -1.58 -14.76
CA ALA A 241 16.31 -2.17 -15.73
C ALA A 241 16.40 -3.70 -15.70
N GLY A 242 15.23 -4.36 -15.62
CA GLY A 242 15.15 -5.82 -15.54
C GLY A 242 15.14 -6.39 -14.12
N ASP A 243 15.30 -5.56 -13.08
CA ASP A 243 15.26 -6.03 -11.70
C ASP A 243 13.81 -6.23 -11.21
N ASP A 244 13.62 -7.29 -10.43
CA ASP A 244 12.36 -7.59 -9.75
C ASP A 244 12.30 -6.83 -8.41
N VAL A 245 11.26 -6.01 -8.24
CA VAL A 245 11.15 -5.05 -7.14
C VAL A 245 10.04 -5.46 -6.19
N LEU A 246 10.38 -5.72 -4.94
CA LEU A 246 9.40 -5.91 -3.88
C LEU A 246 9.01 -4.54 -3.31
N VAL A 247 7.74 -4.17 -3.41
CA VAL A 247 7.22 -2.91 -2.89
C VAL A 247 6.43 -3.16 -1.61
N LEU A 248 6.83 -2.52 -0.52
CA LEU A 248 6.10 -2.51 0.74
C LEU A 248 5.41 -1.17 0.95
N HIS A 249 4.14 -1.21 1.29
CA HIS A 249 3.38 -0.06 1.76
C HIS A 249 3.31 -0.10 3.27
N GLN A 250 3.56 1.03 3.92
CA GLN A 250 3.43 1.11 5.36
C GLN A 250 2.89 2.47 5.81
N GLY A 251 1.88 2.40 6.68
CA GLY A 251 1.38 3.56 7.39
C GLY A 251 0.89 3.22 8.78
N ILE A 252 0.19 4.18 9.40
CA ILE A 252 -0.42 3.98 10.71
C ILE A 252 -1.56 2.96 10.67
N HIS A 253 -2.38 2.97 9.61
CA HIS A 253 -3.59 2.16 9.51
C HIS A 253 -3.55 1.07 8.44
N HIS A 254 -2.47 0.99 7.67
CA HIS A 254 -2.32 0.02 6.58
C HIS A 254 -0.91 -0.56 6.56
N CYS A 255 -0.78 -1.76 6.00
CA CYS A 255 0.47 -2.30 5.53
C CYS A 255 0.19 -3.26 4.37
N GLY A 256 1.07 -3.33 3.38
CA GLY A 256 0.86 -4.20 2.23
C GLY A 256 2.16 -4.49 1.50
N ILE A 257 2.14 -5.53 0.67
CA ILE A 257 3.31 -5.99 -0.07
C ILE A 257 2.92 -6.40 -1.49
N ARG A 258 3.77 -6.09 -2.47
CA ARG A 258 3.58 -6.45 -3.86
C ARG A 258 4.93 -6.72 -4.53
N LEU A 259 5.00 -7.75 -5.37
CA LEU A 259 6.16 -7.97 -6.24
C LEU A 259 5.87 -7.40 -7.63
N TRP A 260 6.76 -6.57 -8.13
CA TRP A 260 6.74 -5.99 -9.47
C TRP A 260 7.85 -6.55 -10.33
N HIS A 261 7.48 -7.07 -11.50
CA HIS A 261 8.42 -7.56 -12.50
C HIS A 261 8.69 -6.49 -13.55
N ASN A 262 9.92 -6.00 -13.60
CA ASN A 262 10.29 -5.03 -14.62
C ASN A 262 10.75 -5.74 -15.90
N ALA A 263 9.81 -6.14 -16.76
CA ALA A 263 10.08 -6.87 -18.00
C ALA A 263 10.89 -6.08 -19.07
N GLY A 264 11.35 -4.86 -18.76
CA GLY A 264 11.88 -3.90 -19.75
C GLY A 264 13.38 -3.94 -20.01
N GLY A 265 14.18 -4.65 -19.23
CA GLY A 265 15.64 -4.66 -19.37
C GLY A 265 16.17 -6.03 -19.75
N THR A 266 16.43 -6.28 -21.04
CA THR A 266 17.36 -7.36 -21.39
C THR A 266 18.69 -7.07 -20.69
N ARG A 267 19.08 -7.89 -19.71
CA ARG A 267 20.36 -7.84 -18.97
C ARG A 267 21.63 -7.94 -19.84
N THR A 268 21.51 -7.88 -21.17
CA THR A 268 22.61 -7.94 -22.12
C THR A 268 22.79 -6.59 -22.83
N GLY A 269 23.97 -5.99 -22.65
CA GLY A 269 24.36 -4.71 -23.24
C GLY A 269 24.30 -4.71 -24.76
N GLY A 270 23.15 -4.32 -25.30
CA GLY A 270 22.92 -4.18 -26.73
C GLY A 270 22.06 -2.96 -27.00
N ARG A 271 22.70 -1.82 -27.31
CA ARG A 271 22.07 -0.74 -28.09
C ARG A 271 21.42 -1.38 -29.32
N LYS A 272 20.08 -1.46 -29.37
CA LYS A 272 19.24 -1.24 -30.56
C LYS A 272 17.77 -1.61 -30.30
N GLY A 273 16.92 -0.61 -30.48
CA GLY A 273 15.55 -0.82 -30.96
C GLY A 273 14.50 -1.05 -29.88
N PHE A 274 13.97 0.06 -29.35
CA PHE A 274 12.66 0.11 -28.71
C PHE A 274 11.57 -0.30 -29.74
N ARG A 275 11.39 -1.59 -29.97
CA ARG A 275 10.13 -2.14 -30.49
C ARG A 275 9.37 -2.71 -29.30
N ARG A 276 8.56 -1.85 -28.68
CA ARG A 276 7.41 -2.25 -27.85
C ARG A 276 6.44 -3.02 -28.75
N GLY A 277 6.70 -4.30 -28.92
CA GLY A 277 5.71 -5.29 -29.34
C GLY A 277 5.26 -5.99 -28.08
N TYR A 278 4.23 -5.44 -27.43
CA TYR A 278 3.54 -6.07 -26.32
C TYR A 278 2.84 -7.33 -26.87
N SER A 279 3.53 -8.47 -26.84
CA SER A 279 2.88 -9.76 -27.03
C SER A 279 2.40 -10.26 -25.68
N ASP A 280 1.31 -9.64 -25.19
CA ASP A 280 0.47 -10.09 -24.06
C ASP A 280 -0.07 -11.53 -24.21
N ARG A 281 0.27 -12.21 -25.30
CA ARG A 281 -0.40 -13.43 -25.74
C ARG A 281 0.30 -14.73 -25.37
N GLU A 282 1.59 -14.69 -25.01
CA GLU A 282 2.34 -15.91 -24.64
C GLU A 282 2.62 -16.04 -23.13
N GLN A 283 2.41 -14.98 -22.33
CA GLN A 283 2.56 -15.05 -20.88
C GLN A 283 1.22 -15.26 -20.14
N ALA A 284 0.10 -15.13 -20.84
CA ALA A 284 -1.25 -15.32 -20.29
C ALA A 284 -1.67 -16.79 -20.11
N ASP A 285 -0.95 -17.74 -20.70
CA ASP A 285 -1.40 -19.15 -20.80
C ASP A 285 -0.81 -20.11 -19.74
N SER A 286 0.10 -19.67 -18.84
CA SER A 286 0.74 -20.61 -17.89
C SER A 286 0.84 -20.19 -16.43
N SER A 287 0.45 -18.98 -16.03
CA SER A 287 0.46 -18.58 -14.61
C SER A 287 -0.96 -18.55 -14.04
N LEU A 288 -1.26 -19.49 -13.14
CA LEU A 288 -2.54 -19.53 -12.40
C LEU A 288 -2.74 -18.34 -11.44
N LEU A 289 -1.69 -17.53 -11.23
CA LEU A 289 -1.75 -16.31 -10.45
C LEU A 289 -1.55 -15.09 -11.36
N PRO A 290 -2.30 -13.98 -11.13
CA PRO A 290 -2.06 -12.74 -11.85
C PRO A 290 -0.62 -12.30 -11.58
N PRO A 291 0.19 -11.97 -12.62
CA PRO A 291 1.38 -11.17 -12.39
C PRO A 291 0.91 -9.91 -11.65
N ASN A 292 1.59 -9.56 -10.56
CA ASN A 292 1.29 -8.41 -9.69
C ASN A 292 0.26 -8.66 -8.55
N LEU A 293 0.37 -9.77 -7.80
CA LEU A 293 -0.41 -10.01 -6.58
C LEU A 293 -0.10 -8.96 -5.50
N TYR A 294 -1.11 -8.22 -5.04
CA TYR A 294 -1.00 -7.37 -3.84
C TYR A 294 -1.51 -8.13 -2.62
N LEU A 295 -0.73 -8.14 -1.55
CA LEU A 295 -1.11 -8.75 -0.29
C LEU A 295 -1.24 -7.66 0.78
N SER A 296 -2.45 -7.51 1.35
CA SER A 296 -2.61 -6.72 2.57
C SER A 296 -1.95 -7.42 3.76
N LEU A 297 -1.09 -6.67 4.43
CA LEU A 297 -0.38 -7.00 5.66
C LEU A 297 -0.91 -6.13 6.82
N ASP A 298 -2.19 -5.78 6.83
CA ASP A 298 -2.79 -4.91 7.86
C ASP A 298 -2.54 -5.30 9.34
N PRO A 299 -2.32 -6.58 9.72
CA PRO A 299 -1.86 -6.90 11.07
C PRO A 299 -0.54 -6.22 11.48
N TRP A 300 0.28 -5.84 10.50
CA TRP A 300 1.57 -5.15 10.66
C TRP A 300 1.49 -3.65 10.36
N ARG A 301 0.31 -3.03 10.42
CA ARG A 301 0.20 -1.56 10.46
C ARG A 301 0.80 -0.98 11.75
N MET A 302 1.30 0.26 11.75
CA MET A 302 1.98 0.81 12.94
C MET A 302 1.08 0.98 14.15
N HIS A 303 -0.23 1.13 13.97
CA HIS A 303 -1.17 1.10 15.09
C HIS A 303 -1.07 -0.19 15.94
N ALA A 304 -0.63 -1.32 15.35
CA ALA A 304 -0.38 -2.56 16.08
C ALA A 304 0.78 -2.44 17.07
N VAL A 305 1.87 -1.74 16.69
CA VAL A 305 3.01 -1.44 17.57
C VAL A 305 2.53 -0.62 18.78
N TYR A 306 1.79 0.47 18.53
CA TYR A 306 1.31 1.36 19.60
C TYR A 306 0.30 0.68 20.53
N THR A 307 -0.57 -0.16 19.98
CA THR A 307 -1.50 -0.98 20.75
C THR A 307 -0.75 -2.01 21.60
N GLY A 308 0.27 -2.67 21.03
CA GLY A 308 1.13 -3.63 21.74
C GLY A 308 1.85 -2.97 22.91
N LEU A 309 2.43 -1.79 22.67
CA LEU A 309 3.11 -0.99 23.68
C LEU A 309 2.18 -0.53 24.80
N THR A 310 1.00 -0.02 24.43
CA THR A 310 -0.03 0.40 25.40
C THR A 310 -0.48 -0.78 26.26
N ARG A 311 -0.67 -1.97 25.67
CA ARG A 311 -1.02 -3.17 26.42
C ARG A 311 0.10 -3.63 27.35
N LYS A 312 1.36 -3.49 26.95
CA LYS A 312 2.52 -3.77 27.83
C LYS A 312 2.49 -2.83 29.04
N LEU A 313 2.30 -1.52 28.80
CA LEU A 313 2.15 -0.52 29.85
C LEU A 313 0.98 -0.83 30.82
N LEU A 314 -0.16 -1.27 30.29
CA LEU A 314 -1.31 -1.69 31.11
C LEU A 314 -1.03 -2.95 31.94
N ARG A 315 -0.14 -3.84 31.51
CA ARG A 315 0.23 -5.01 32.34
C ARG A 315 1.09 -4.61 33.54
N GLU A 316 1.82 -3.51 33.42
CA GLU A 316 2.76 -3.03 34.43
C GLU A 316 2.14 -1.97 35.35
N SER A 317 1.07 -1.27 34.91
CA SER A 317 0.42 -0.21 35.70
C SER A 317 -1.02 -0.55 36.11
N GLU A 318 -1.20 -0.89 37.39
CA GLU A 318 -2.54 -1.07 37.99
C GLU A 318 -3.42 0.19 37.91
N PRO A 319 -2.92 1.41 38.17
CA PRO A 319 -3.73 2.63 38.04
C PRO A 319 -4.36 2.80 36.66
N LEU A 320 -3.61 2.54 35.59
CA LEU A 320 -4.14 2.64 34.22
C LEU A 320 -5.23 1.60 33.96
N ARG A 321 -5.06 0.36 34.45
CA ARG A 321 -6.09 -0.69 34.34
C ARG A 321 -7.37 -0.29 35.05
N THR A 322 -7.27 0.21 36.28
CA THR A 322 -8.42 0.64 37.05
C THR A 322 -9.16 1.78 36.33
N GLN A 323 -8.44 2.75 35.78
CA GLN A 323 -9.07 3.86 35.05
C GLN A 323 -9.80 3.40 33.79
N LEU A 324 -9.21 2.48 33.00
CA LEU A 324 -9.91 1.87 31.88
C LEU A 324 -11.17 1.09 32.31
N GLN A 325 -11.12 0.36 33.42
CA GLN A 325 -12.29 -0.36 33.94
C GLN A 325 -13.42 0.57 34.38
N VAL A 326 -13.10 1.80 34.80
CA VAL A 326 -14.06 2.83 35.23
C VAL A 326 -14.54 3.70 34.06
N GLY A 327 -14.02 3.48 32.85
CA GLY A 327 -14.51 4.09 31.61
C GLY A 327 -13.55 5.04 30.92
N ALA A 328 -12.26 5.07 31.28
CA ALA A 328 -11.27 5.82 30.51
C ALA A 328 -11.13 5.25 29.08
N ASP A 329 -10.79 6.12 28.13
CA ASP A 329 -10.77 5.77 26.71
C ASP A 329 -9.44 5.11 26.31
N PHE A 330 -9.49 3.89 25.80
CA PHE A 330 -8.29 3.16 25.38
C PHE A 330 -7.59 3.80 24.16
N GLN A 331 -8.33 4.35 23.21
CA GLN A 331 -7.77 4.97 22.00
C GLN A 331 -7.06 6.29 22.31
N VAL A 332 -7.61 7.06 23.27
CA VAL A 332 -6.91 8.24 23.79
C VAL A 332 -5.61 7.83 24.47
N LEU A 333 -5.60 6.74 25.27
CA LEU A 333 -4.37 6.21 25.87
C LEU A 333 -3.34 5.78 24.81
N VAL A 334 -3.78 5.05 23.78
CA VAL A 334 -2.90 4.66 22.65
C VAL A 334 -2.28 5.88 22.00
N SER A 335 -3.05 6.96 21.81
CA SER A 335 -2.55 8.21 21.24
C SER A 335 -1.51 8.87 22.15
N ARG A 336 -1.71 8.91 23.47
CA ARG A 336 -0.74 9.44 24.43
C ARG A 336 0.55 8.61 24.49
N VAL A 337 0.45 7.28 24.47
CA VAL A 337 1.60 6.37 24.39
C VAL A 337 2.35 6.53 23.06
N THR A 338 1.63 6.74 21.95
CA THR A 338 2.23 7.02 20.64
C THR A 338 3.08 8.28 20.69
N MET A 339 2.55 9.36 21.26
CA MET A 339 3.30 10.60 21.45
C MET A 339 4.53 10.36 22.33
N ALA A 340 4.37 9.76 23.51
CA ALA A 340 5.51 9.46 24.39
C ALA A 340 6.61 8.64 23.69
N ARG A 341 6.25 7.64 22.86
CA ARG A 341 7.22 6.88 22.05
C ARG A 341 7.94 7.76 21.03
N MET A 342 7.23 8.64 20.33
CA MET A 342 7.85 9.56 19.37
C MET A 342 8.84 10.49 20.06
N TRP A 343 8.49 11.03 21.24
CA TRP A 343 9.37 11.87 22.04
C TRP A 343 10.62 11.10 22.49
N LEU A 344 10.46 9.88 22.98
CA LEU A 344 11.56 9.01 23.39
C LEU A 344 12.52 8.69 22.21
N LYS A 345 11.97 8.48 21.01
CA LYS A 345 12.73 8.30 19.77
C LYS A 345 13.25 9.62 19.17
N LYS A 346 13.00 10.78 19.81
CA LYS A 346 13.26 12.14 19.28
C LYS A 346 12.74 12.36 17.87
N GLN A 347 11.61 11.74 17.55
CA GLN A 347 10.94 11.89 16.27
C GLN A 347 10.14 13.19 16.27
N ASP A 348 10.65 14.22 15.62
CA ASP A 348 9.85 15.38 15.26
C ASP A 348 9.25 15.16 13.86
N VAL A 349 7.95 14.87 13.84
CA VAL A 349 7.15 14.69 12.62
C VAL A 349 7.34 15.87 11.66
N ARG A 350 7.43 17.12 12.16
CA ARG A 350 7.60 18.32 11.33
C ARG A 350 9.00 18.43 10.74
N ALA A 351 10.03 18.07 11.49
CA ALA A 351 11.40 18.08 11.00
C ALA A 351 11.59 17.02 9.90
N MET A 352 10.99 15.84 10.07
CA MET A 352 11.02 14.75 9.08
C MET A 352 10.44 15.15 7.71
N TYR A 353 9.44 16.04 7.66
CA TYR A 353 8.92 16.57 6.40
C TYR A 353 9.90 17.45 5.63
N ILE A 354 10.84 18.10 6.32
CA ILE A 354 11.82 19.02 5.73
C ILE A 354 13.04 18.23 5.23
N GLY A 355 13.04 16.89 5.37
CA GLY A 355 14.12 16.04 4.92
C GLY A 355 15.35 16.09 5.84
N THR A 356 15.23 16.58 7.08
CA THR A 356 16.27 16.34 8.07
C THR A 356 16.24 14.85 8.43
N GLU A 357 17.37 14.17 8.26
CA GLU A 357 17.48 12.73 8.53
C GLU A 357 16.86 12.37 9.88
N SER A 358 16.05 11.32 9.87
CA SER A 358 15.41 10.81 11.06
C SER A 358 16.47 10.29 12.03
N TYR A 359 16.56 10.87 13.24
CA TYR A 359 17.40 10.38 14.35
C TYR A 359 17.03 8.96 14.83
N THR A 360 16.08 8.28 14.18
CA THR A 360 15.72 6.89 14.48
C THR A 360 16.85 5.91 14.26
N ALA A 361 17.73 6.16 13.28
CA ALA A 361 18.92 5.32 13.09
C ALA A 361 19.82 5.36 14.33
N ASP A 362 19.95 6.54 14.96
CA ASP A 362 20.74 6.76 16.17
C ASP A 362 20.11 6.14 17.42
N PHE A 363 18.78 6.02 17.46
CA PHE A 363 18.06 5.36 18.55
C PHE A 363 18.47 3.87 18.68
N TYR A 364 18.78 3.19 17.56
CA TYR A 364 19.20 1.78 17.58
C TYR A 364 20.71 1.57 17.33
N SER A 365 21.45 2.55 16.76
CA SER A 365 22.88 2.40 16.41
C SER A 365 23.83 2.45 17.62
N THR A 366 23.37 2.90 18.78
CA THR A 366 24.13 2.88 20.04
C THR A 366 24.48 1.47 20.55
N LEU A 367 23.97 0.42 19.89
CA LEU A 367 24.20 -0.99 20.24
C LEU A 367 25.36 -1.66 19.47
N ASP A 368 25.64 -1.27 18.22
CA ASP A 368 26.64 -1.96 17.37
C ASP A 368 27.96 -1.19 17.22
N HIS A 369 28.00 0.09 17.60
CA HIS A 369 29.21 0.89 17.56
C HIS A 369 29.52 1.48 18.93
N ALA A 370 30.41 0.81 19.66
CA ALA A 370 30.97 1.21 20.97
C ALA A 370 31.77 2.54 20.95
N ALA A 371 31.55 3.43 19.97
CA ALA A 371 32.36 4.61 19.72
C ALA A 371 31.57 5.94 19.64
N VAL A 372 30.23 5.89 19.65
CA VAL A 372 29.41 7.11 19.77
C VAL A 372 28.78 7.09 21.15
N GLU A 373 29.18 8.01 22.03
CA GLU A 373 28.61 8.06 23.36
C GLU A 373 27.08 8.30 23.28
N PRO A 374 26.26 7.50 23.98
CA PRO A 374 24.80 7.56 23.91
C PRO A 374 24.19 8.81 24.57
N GLU A 375 24.96 9.90 24.71
CA GLU A 375 24.77 11.02 25.64
C GLU A 375 23.50 11.86 25.45
N ASN A 376 22.57 11.50 24.58
CA ASN A 376 21.43 12.38 24.29
C ASN A 376 20.04 11.74 24.32
N PHE A 377 19.85 10.43 24.38
CA PHE A 377 18.48 9.89 24.43
C PHE A 377 18.03 9.66 25.88
N ASP A 378 16.82 10.12 26.21
CA ASP A 378 16.20 9.81 27.50
C ASP A 378 15.95 8.29 27.59
N ASP A 379 16.22 7.68 28.74
CA ASP A 379 15.93 6.26 28.98
C ASP A 379 14.45 6.02 29.29
N GLU A 380 13.75 7.07 29.70
CA GLU A 380 12.32 7.07 29.95
C GLU A 380 11.67 8.42 29.65
N VAL A 381 10.40 8.40 29.22
CA VAL A 381 9.58 9.59 28.99
C VAL A 381 8.26 9.41 29.73
N LEU A 382 7.84 10.43 30.49
CA LEU A 382 6.52 10.42 31.14
C LEU A 382 5.41 10.45 30.08
N VAL A 383 4.43 9.57 30.25
CA VAL A 383 3.23 9.60 29.40
C VAL A 383 2.33 10.72 29.91
N ASP A 384 2.13 11.75 29.08
CA ASP A 384 1.19 12.83 29.37
C ASP A 384 -0.26 12.30 29.32
N LEU A 385 -0.95 12.39 30.45
CA LEU A 385 -2.31 11.90 30.65
C LEU A 385 -3.24 13.00 31.18
N ASP A 386 -2.84 14.27 31.10
CA ASP A 386 -3.57 15.38 31.74
C ASP A 386 -5.00 15.53 31.21
N ASP A 387 -5.27 15.18 29.94
CA ASP A 387 -6.62 15.17 29.35
C ASP A 387 -7.16 13.76 29.07
N TRP A 388 -6.51 12.70 29.56
CA TRP A 388 -6.97 11.35 29.28
C TRP A 388 -8.20 10.96 30.11
N TRP A 389 -8.36 11.56 31.30
CA TRP A 389 -9.43 11.23 32.23
C TRP A 389 -10.04 12.47 32.87
N VAL A 390 -11.37 12.45 33.09
CA VAL A 390 -12.18 13.59 33.55
C VAL A 390 -11.71 14.18 34.88
N TYR A 391 -11.02 13.40 35.71
CA TYR A 391 -10.52 13.84 37.02
C TYR A 391 -9.03 14.23 37.03
N GLY A 392 -8.37 14.23 35.87
CA GLY A 392 -6.92 14.37 35.74
C GLY A 392 -6.20 13.15 36.31
N SER A 393 -5.34 12.51 35.53
CA SER A 393 -4.57 11.37 36.05
C SER A 393 -3.09 11.49 35.72
N ASN A 394 -2.37 12.21 36.58
CA ASN A 394 -0.91 12.11 36.61
C ASN A 394 -0.52 10.79 37.28
N SER A 395 -0.67 9.68 36.55
CA SER A 395 -0.37 8.34 37.05
C SER A 395 1.13 8.13 37.33
N GLY A 396 1.98 9.09 36.91
CA GLY A 396 3.45 8.99 37.00
C GLY A 396 4.01 7.87 36.12
N VAL A 397 3.22 7.37 35.17
CA VAL A 397 3.63 6.27 34.31
C VAL A 397 4.62 6.78 33.27
N SER A 398 5.81 6.20 33.28
CA SER A 398 6.83 6.42 32.25
C SER A 398 6.84 5.29 31.22
N LEU A 399 7.20 5.65 30.00
CA LEU A 399 7.53 4.73 28.93
C LEU A 399 9.05 4.62 28.86
N THR A 400 9.59 3.41 29.03
CA THR A 400 11.04 3.19 28.98
C THR A 400 11.52 2.79 27.58
N ARG A 401 12.81 3.03 27.31
CA ARG A 401 13.46 2.60 26.07
C ARG A 401 13.36 1.09 25.87
N GLU A 402 13.65 0.31 26.90
CA GLU A 402 13.56 -1.15 26.87
C GLU A 402 12.15 -1.64 26.48
N MET A 403 11.09 -0.95 26.94
CA MET A 403 9.73 -1.30 26.56
C MET A 403 9.48 -1.08 25.07
N VAL A 404 9.93 0.05 24.53
CA VAL A 404 9.79 0.41 23.12
C VAL A 404 10.61 -0.54 22.25
N GLU A 405 11.87 -0.77 22.57
CA GLU A 405 12.77 -1.67 21.84
C GLU A 405 12.21 -3.09 21.76
N ALA A 406 11.72 -3.63 22.87
CA ALA A 406 11.17 -4.98 22.89
C ALA A 406 9.93 -5.12 21.99
N VAL A 407 9.05 -4.11 21.94
CA VAL A 407 7.85 -4.13 21.08
C VAL A 407 8.21 -3.90 19.62
N ASP A 408 9.13 -2.98 19.35
CA ASP A 408 9.64 -2.71 18.00
C ASP A 408 10.37 -3.94 17.43
N GLN A 409 11.22 -4.60 18.22
CA GLN A 409 11.92 -5.83 17.80
C GLN A 409 10.92 -6.97 17.50
N GLN A 410 9.92 -7.15 18.37
CA GLN A 410 8.86 -8.13 18.12
C GLN A 410 8.10 -7.85 16.81
N TYR A 411 7.86 -6.57 16.50
CA TYR A 411 7.24 -6.16 15.24
C TYR A 411 8.13 -6.50 14.04
N VAL A 412 9.42 -6.15 14.12
CA VAL A 412 10.42 -6.41 13.09
C VAL A 412 10.49 -7.90 12.76
N GLU A 413 10.71 -8.76 13.76
CA GLU A 413 10.79 -10.22 13.58
C GLU A 413 9.51 -10.80 12.97
N SER A 414 8.35 -10.33 13.44
CA SER A 414 7.07 -10.82 12.95
C SER A 414 6.79 -10.42 11.51
N LEU A 415 7.16 -9.19 11.13
CA LEU A 415 7.01 -8.70 9.77
C LEU A 415 8.03 -9.37 8.84
N ALA A 416 9.29 -9.51 9.28
CA ALA A 416 10.37 -10.17 8.54
C ALA A 416 10.00 -11.61 8.16
N ASN A 417 9.47 -12.36 9.13
CA ASN A 417 8.97 -13.71 8.88
C ASN A 417 7.84 -13.74 7.83
N SER A 418 6.97 -12.72 7.81
CA SER A 418 5.86 -12.66 6.86
C SER A 418 6.31 -12.25 5.45
N ILE A 419 7.31 -11.37 5.35
CA ILE A 419 7.99 -11.03 4.10
C ILE A 419 8.66 -12.28 3.52
N SER A 420 9.42 -13.01 4.35
CA SER A 420 10.12 -14.24 3.94
C SER A 420 9.14 -15.28 3.39
N VAL A 421 8.07 -15.55 4.13
CA VAL A 421 7.02 -16.50 3.72
C VAL A 421 6.32 -16.05 2.42
N PHE A 422 6.10 -14.75 2.22
CA PHE A 422 5.53 -14.22 0.99
C PHE A 422 6.46 -14.46 -0.21
N VAL A 423 7.75 -14.11 -0.07
CA VAL A 423 8.76 -14.29 -1.12
C VAL A 423 8.96 -15.76 -1.44
N ASP A 424 9.13 -16.61 -0.42
CA ASP A 424 9.26 -18.07 -0.57
C ASP A 424 8.06 -18.65 -1.33
N THR A 425 6.84 -18.21 -1.01
CA THR A 425 5.64 -18.74 -1.68
C THR A 425 5.58 -18.34 -3.16
N ILE A 426 6.06 -17.15 -3.51
CA ILE A 426 6.12 -16.72 -4.92
C ILE A 426 7.21 -17.51 -5.67
N GLN A 427 8.35 -17.79 -5.03
CA GLN A 427 9.47 -18.53 -5.61
C GLN A 427 9.17 -20.04 -5.77
N ASP A 428 8.63 -20.69 -4.74
CA ASP A 428 8.35 -22.13 -4.72
C ASP A 428 7.34 -22.56 -5.78
N GLN A 429 6.42 -21.67 -6.16
CA GLN A 429 5.38 -22.00 -7.13
C GLN A 429 5.88 -22.13 -8.57
N SER A 430 7.20 -22.06 -8.83
CA SER A 430 7.77 -22.19 -10.17
C SER A 430 7.26 -21.14 -11.18
N LEU A 431 6.49 -20.15 -10.71
CA LEU A 431 5.85 -19.15 -11.55
C LEU A 431 6.88 -18.12 -12.03
N LEU A 432 7.94 -17.91 -11.24
CA LEU A 432 9.01 -16.97 -11.52
C LEU A 432 10.32 -17.54 -10.97
N ASN A 433 11.38 -17.63 -11.78
CA ASN A 433 12.75 -17.79 -11.29
C ASN A 433 13.29 -16.47 -10.68
N SER A 434 12.40 -15.58 -10.22
CA SER A 434 12.74 -14.23 -9.77
C SER A 434 13.26 -14.27 -8.33
N VAL A 435 14.54 -13.96 -8.18
CA VAL A 435 15.07 -13.48 -6.91
C VAL A 435 14.65 -12.02 -6.79
N VAL A 436 14.16 -11.60 -5.62
CA VAL A 436 13.94 -10.16 -5.37
C VAL A 436 15.28 -9.46 -5.52
N ASP A 437 15.42 -8.60 -6.53
CA ASP A 437 16.67 -7.90 -6.79
C ASP A 437 16.76 -6.63 -5.94
N GLN A 438 15.62 -6.00 -5.63
CA GLN A 438 15.53 -4.74 -4.89
C GLN A 438 14.22 -4.59 -4.11
N VAL A 439 14.23 -3.69 -3.12
CA VAL A 439 13.05 -3.38 -2.30
C VAL A 439 12.74 -1.88 -2.31
N ALA A 440 11.47 -1.54 -2.49
CA ALA A 440 10.98 -0.17 -2.34
C ALA A 440 10.01 -0.09 -1.15
N VAL A 441 10.25 0.82 -0.21
CA VAL A 441 9.38 1.04 0.95
C VAL A 441 8.65 2.36 0.81
N LEU A 442 7.35 2.30 0.53
CA LEU A 442 6.44 3.42 0.51
C LEU A 442 5.87 3.64 1.91
N THR A 443 6.49 4.55 2.66
CA THR A 443 6.00 4.93 3.98
C THR A 443 5.25 6.25 3.94
N ASP A 444 4.15 6.33 4.70
CA ASP A 444 3.49 7.58 5.02
C ASP A 444 3.46 7.85 6.53
N TRP A 445 4.40 7.24 7.27
CA TRP A 445 4.52 7.37 8.71
C TRP A 445 5.96 7.32 9.22
N VAL A 446 6.21 7.80 10.44
CA VAL A 446 7.56 8.01 10.99
C VAL A 446 8.33 6.74 11.35
N ASP A 447 7.72 5.57 11.24
CA ASP A 447 8.32 4.27 11.62
C ASP A 447 8.73 3.42 10.41
N GLY A 448 9.02 4.05 9.28
CA GLY A 448 9.53 3.35 8.10
C GLY A 448 10.86 2.62 8.35
N ASP A 449 11.64 3.03 9.34
CA ASP A 449 12.86 2.36 9.83
C ASP A 449 12.59 0.92 10.31
N LEU A 450 11.46 0.68 10.97
CA LEU A 450 11.08 -0.67 11.41
C LEU A 450 10.81 -1.60 10.21
N VAL A 451 10.22 -1.08 9.15
CA VAL A 451 9.98 -1.84 7.91
C VAL A 451 11.30 -2.17 7.23
N ARG A 452 12.22 -1.20 7.17
CA ARG A 452 13.55 -1.41 6.60
C ARG A 452 14.30 -2.52 7.33
N ARG A 453 14.31 -2.49 8.67
CA ARG A 453 14.89 -3.57 9.49
C ARG A 453 14.23 -4.93 9.23
N ALA A 454 12.91 -4.96 9.10
CA ALA A 454 12.19 -6.20 8.81
C ALA A 454 12.54 -6.77 7.42
N VAL A 455 12.73 -5.90 6.43
CA VAL A 455 13.20 -6.28 5.09
C VAL A 455 14.63 -6.83 5.13
N GLU A 456 15.52 -6.13 5.82
CA GLU A 456 16.94 -6.53 5.99
C GLU A 456 17.04 -7.90 6.68
N GLU A 457 16.24 -8.13 7.73
CA GLU A 457 16.16 -9.41 8.44
C GLU A 457 15.58 -10.53 7.55
N ALA A 458 14.57 -10.23 6.73
CA ALA A 458 13.91 -11.20 5.87
C ALA A 458 14.73 -11.60 4.64
N LEU A 459 15.38 -10.63 3.99
CA LEU A 459 15.93 -10.78 2.63
C LEU A 459 17.44 -10.59 2.54
N SER A 460 18.12 -10.47 3.68
CA SER A 460 19.56 -10.18 3.83
C SER A 460 19.93 -8.70 3.61
N ASN A 461 20.91 -8.22 4.38
CA ASN A 461 21.40 -6.83 4.42
C ASN A 461 22.03 -6.27 3.12
N TYR A 462 22.02 -7.04 2.02
CA TYR A 462 22.71 -6.66 0.77
C TYR A 462 21.76 -6.20 -0.34
N LEU A 463 20.44 -6.33 -0.16
CA LEU A 463 19.48 -5.87 -1.17
C LEU A 463 19.40 -4.34 -1.17
N PRO A 464 19.53 -3.68 -2.34
CA PRO A 464 19.27 -2.25 -2.45
C PRO A 464 17.84 -1.94 -1.98
N LEU A 465 17.74 -1.01 -1.02
CA LEU A 465 16.48 -0.55 -0.46
C LEU A 465 16.32 0.93 -0.72
N ILE A 466 15.25 1.29 -1.45
CA ILE A 466 14.83 2.68 -1.66
C ILE A 466 13.59 2.99 -0.82
N GLY A 467 13.48 4.22 -0.33
CA GLY A 467 12.35 4.63 0.50
C GLY A 467 12.49 4.26 1.99
N GLY A 468 11.36 4.26 2.69
CA GLY A 468 11.28 3.94 4.13
C GLY A 468 11.61 5.12 5.04
N SER A 469 11.75 6.32 4.49
CA SER A 469 11.81 7.59 5.23
C SER A 469 10.63 8.48 4.84
N MET A 470 10.23 9.37 5.75
CA MET A 470 9.24 10.43 5.45
C MET A 470 9.72 11.41 4.38
N SER A 471 11.04 11.53 4.17
CA SER A 471 11.61 12.27 3.03
C SER A 471 11.19 11.69 1.68
N ASP A 472 10.86 10.39 1.65
CA ASP A 472 10.52 9.65 0.44
C ASP A 472 9.00 9.52 0.26
N LEU A 473 8.21 10.31 1.01
CA LEU A 473 6.76 10.34 0.91
C LEU A 473 6.28 10.61 -0.52
N THR A 474 7.06 11.35 -1.32
CA THR A 474 6.74 11.67 -2.70
C THR A 474 7.13 10.59 -3.71
N LEU A 475 7.73 9.47 -3.30
CA LEU A 475 8.31 8.49 -4.23
C LEU A 475 7.34 8.03 -5.33
N ALA A 476 6.08 7.76 -4.98
CA ALA A 476 5.05 7.41 -5.97
C ALA A 476 4.57 8.60 -6.81
N ALA A 477 4.52 9.81 -6.24
CA ALA A 477 4.20 11.05 -6.97
C ALA A 477 5.30 11.40 -7.98
N ASP A 478 6.57 11.17 -7.62
CA ASP A 478 7.74 11.36 -8.47
C ASP A 478 7.72 10.37 -9.64
N GLY A 479 7.39 9.11 -9.35
CA GLY A 479 7.13 8.10 -10.38
C GLY A 479 6.02 8.48 -11.37
N ALA A 480 4.89 8.98 -10.84
CA ALA A 480 3.79 9.49 -11.64
C ALA A 480 4.20 10.68 -12.52
N ALA A 481 4.96 11.64 -11.95
CA ALA A 481 5.46 12.82 -12.64
C ALA A 481 6.46 12.44 -13.74
N ARG A 482 7.30 11.43 -13.48
CA ARG A 482 8.21 10.86 -14.48
C ARG A 482 7.46 10.24 -15.65
N LEU A 483 6.40 9.49 -15.39
CA LEU A 483 5.53 8.97 -16.46
C LEU A 483 4.88 10.11 -17.26
N ALA A 484 4.42 11.16 -16.58
CA ALA A 484 3.88 12.35 -17.23
C ALA A 484 4.93 13.03 -18.13
N LEU A 485 6.18 13.15 -17.67
CA LEU A 485 7.31 13.69 -18.44
C LEU A 485 7.61 12.85 -19.69
N ILE A 486 7.71 11.54 -19.55
CA ILE A 486 7.97 10.63 -20.68
C ILE A 486 6.82 10.72 -21.69
N ARG A 487 5.56 10.80 -21.22
CA ARG A 487 4.41 11.02 -22.09
C ARG A 487 4.53 12.35 -22.85
N ARG A 488 4.83 13.45 -22.15
CA ARG A 488 5.03 14.78 -22.74
C ARG A 488 6.11 14.78 -23.83
N GLN A 489 7.27 14.19 -23.55
CA GLN A 489 8.38 14.09 -24.50
C GLN A 489 7.99 13.27 -25.75
N ASN A 490 7.21 12.20 -25.58
CA ASN A 490 6.73 11.41 -26.71
C ASN A 490 5.74 12.19 -27.58
N LEU A 491 4.82 12.96 -26.98
CA LEU A 491 3.87 13.80 -27.72
C LEU A 491 4.60 14.89 -28.52
N LEU A 492 5.57 15.58 -27.90
CA LEU A 492 6.41 16.57 -28.59
C LEU A 492 7.13 15.97 -29.79
N ARG A 493 7.73 14.78 -29.62
CA ARG A 493 8.41 14.07 -30.72
C ARG A 493 7.47 13.69 -31.86
N MET A 494 6.22 13.31 -31.55
CA MET A 494 5.22 12.98 -32.56
C MET A 494 4.81 14.23 -33.35
N GLN A 495 4.58 15.37 -32.68
CA GLN A 495 4.30 16.64 -33.34
C GLN A 495 5.44 17.08 -34.27
N GLU A 496 6.69 17.00 -33.81
CA GLU A 496 7.87 17.32 -34.64
C GLU A 496 7.94 16.45 -35.91
N GLN A 497 7.61 15.16 -35.79
CA GLN A 497 7.56 14.24 -36.93
C GLN A 497 6.44 14.62 -37.91
N GLU A 498 5.23 14.93 -37.43
CA GLU A 498 4.12 15.38 -38.28
C GLU A 498 4.44 16.68 -39.02
N TYR A 499 5.00 17.68 -38.33
CA TYR A 499 5.45 18.92 -38.97
C TYR A 499 6.52 18.68 -40.02
N SER A 500 7.47 17.77 -39.75
CA SER A 500 8.52 17.44 -40.72
C SER A 500 7.93 16.79 -41.98
N ILE A 501 6.96 15.89 -41.85
CA ILE A 501 6.29 15.24 -42.99
C ILE A 501 5.52 16.27 -43.82
N GLN A 502 4.75 17.14 -43.18
CA GLN A 502 4.00 18.21 -43.87
C GLN A 502 4.93 19.16 -44.65
N TYR A 503 6.13 19.44 -44.15
CA TYR A 503 7.11 20.28 -44.82
C TYR A 503 7.76 19.62 -46.05
N TYR A 504 7.81 18.28 -46.11
CA TYR A 504 8.32 17.55 -47.29
C TYR A 504 7.26 17.27 -48.36
N GLU A 505 5.97 17.43 -48.04
CA GLU A 505 4.84 17.25 -48.96
C GLU A 505 4.41 18.56 -49.67
N LEU A 506 4.96 19.71 -49.26
CA LEU A 506 4.81 21.03 -49.89
C LEU A 506 6.04 21.36 -50.74
#